data_AF-A0A9E1I802-F1
#
_entry.id   AF-A0A9E1I802-F1
#
_cell.length_a   1.000
_cell.length_b   1.000
_cell.length_c   1.000
_cell.angle_alpha   90.00
_cell.angle_beta   90.00
_cell.angle_gamma   90.00
#
_symmetry.space_group_name_H-M   'P 1'
#
loop_
_entity.id
_entity.type
_entity.pdbx_description
1 polymer ?
#
loop_
_entity_poly.entity_id
_entity_poly.type
_entity_poly.pdbx_seq_one_letter_code
_entity_poly.pdbx_strand_id
1 'polypeptide(L)'
;MKLCKKLFSFILVLSIMLSSVSAFAAPNANESGINEYNLAPGTTVICVEAFVLGWGYVLEPTVVAYNPGETLAQLTARVLAANSLACVMNGAVDDDASYIQGIGCPQLAAGASPSVPAYLMTELEAYPDWAEENLGYQPGGWNGTENGDGILSEFEYSDLGGWMYVENDVSLPVGAGAATVTDNKVYRWMYTVYGYGMDLGIGDGWGMFPAFDNPAYGVTRSSETELYASVLSDPALSAQISEGGAAHAAFTAFESALTDITSSQAVLTAAAEALTDALVPVSVIPGDADGDGVVTASDALLIARHAMQLQILTGSALEAADVDGNGTVALTDALLALRIAING
;
A
#
# COMPACT_ATOMS: atom_id res chain seq x y z
N MET A 1 -23.40 -32.97 -14.91
CA MET A 1 -23.40 -31.52 -15.18
C MET A 1 -22.53 -30.69 -14.22
N LYS A 2 -22.44 -30.98 -12.90
CA LYS A 2 -21.53 -30.24 -11.99
C LYS A 2 -20.03 -30.42 -12.30
N LEU A 3 -19.64 -31.55 -12.86
CA LEU A 3 -18.24 -31.86 -13.20
C LEU A 3 -17.72 -31.07 -14.42
N CYS A 4 -18.59 -30.75 -15.40
CA CYS A 4 -18.20 -30.01 -16.61
C CYS A 4 -18.00 -28.50 -16.35
N LYS A 5 -18.75 -27.90 -15.42
CA LYS A 5 -18.58 -26.47 -15.06
C LYS A 5 -17.22 -26.22 -14.38
N LYS A 6 -16.82 -27.10 -13.45
CA LYS A 6 -15.51 -27.02 -12.78
C LYS A 6 -14.35 -27.24 -13.76
N LEU A 7 -14.49 -28.17 -14.70
CA LEU A 7 -13.46 -28.46 -15.70
C LEU A 7 -13.24 -27.29 -16.68
N PHE A 8 -14.30 -26.54 -17.02
CA PHE A 8 -14.21 -25.37 -17.91
C PHE A 8 -13.62 -24.14 -17.20
N SER A 9 -14.01 -23.86 -15.95
CA SER A 9 -13.36 -22.84 -15.11
C SER A 9 -11.87 -23.12 -14.92
N PHE A 10 -11.52 -24.39 -14.68
CA PHE A 10 -10.12 -24.78 -14.49
C PHE A 10 -9.29 -24.64 -15.77
N ILE A 11 -9.87 -24.93 -16.95
CA ILE A 11 -9.21 -24.74 -18.25
C ILE A 11 -9.07 -23.26 -18.59
N LEU A 12 -10.04 -22.39 -18.26
CA LEU A 12 -9.93 -20.95 -18.48
C LEU A 12 -8.82 -20.33 -17.62
N VAL A 13 -8.80 -20.64 -16.32
CA VAL A 13 -7.75 -20.18 -15.39
C VAL A 13 -6.36 -20.72 -15.79
N LEU A 14 -6.26 -22.00 -16.16
CA LEU A 14 -5.00 -22.61 -16.60
C LEU A 14 -4.52 -22.09 -17.97
N SER A 15 -5.43 -21.65 -18.85
CA SER A 15 -5.07 -21.07 -20.15
C SER A 15 -4.58 -19.63 -20.03
N ILE A 16 -5.11 -18.86 -19.06
CA ILE A 16 -4.63 -17.52 -18.72
C ILE A 16 -3.22 -17.58 -18.12
N MET A 17 -2.89 -18.65 -17.38
CA MET A 17 -1.55 -18.89 -16.82
C MET A 17 -0.49 -19.32 -17.87
N LEU A 18 -0.89 -19.87 -19.02
CA LEU A 18 0.04 -20.43 -20.02
C LEU A 18 0.30 -19.53 -21.24
N SER A 19 -0.46 -18.45 -21.45
CA SER A 19 -0.17 -17.49 -22.52
C SER A 19 0.54 -16.25 -21.96
N SER A 20 1.87 -16.27 -22.05
CA SER A 20 2.65 -15.03 -22.20
C SER A 20 1.99 -14.10 -23.23
N VAL A 21 2.11 -12.78 -23.00
CA VAL A 21 1.73 -11.64 -23.89
C VAL A 21 0.33 -11.08 -23.51
N SER A 22 0.19 -9.91 -22.87
CA SER A 22 0.81 -8.62 -23.22
C SER A 22 1.00 -7.74 -21.98
N ALA A 23 2.21 -7.26 -21.74
CA ALA A 23 2.41 -6.08 -20.89
C ALA A 23 1.80 -4.88 -21.62
N PHE A 24 0.63 -4.42 -21.17
CA PHE A 24 0.15 -3.08 -21.51
C PHE A 24 0.39 -2.22 -20.28
N ALA A 25 1.46 -1.43 -20.37
CA ALA A 25 1.72 -0.34 -19.45
C ALA A 25 0.47 0.54 -19.38
N ALA A 26 0.04 0.88 -18.16
CA ALA A 26 -0.90 1.97 -17.95
C ALA A 26 -0.38 3.21 -18.71
N PRO A 27 -1.21 3.90 -19.52
CA PRO A 27 -0.75 5.05 -20.26
C PRO A 27 -0.37 6.16 -19.27
N ASN A 28 0.94 6.47 -19.23
CA ASN A 28 1.55 7.62 -18.56
C ASN A 28 1.32 7.74 -17.05
N ALA A 29 1.83 6.78 -16.27
CA ALA A 29 2.35 7.14 -14.95
C ALA A 29 3.69 7.88 -15.17
N ASN A 30 3.67 9.20 -15.12
CA ASN A 30 4.92 9.91 -14.88
C ASN A 30 5.42 9.43 -13.50
N GLU A 31 6.66 8.97 -13.40
CA GLU A 31 7.38 8.73 -12.14
C GLU A 31 7.64 10.06 -11.37
N SER A 32 6.70 10.99 -11.38
CA SER A 32 6.78 12.24 -10.65
C SER A 32 6.10 12.05 -9.30
N GLY A 33 6.89 11.89 -8.24
CA GLY A 33 6.43 11.91 -6.84
C GLY A 33 6.77 10.67 -6.02
N ILE A 34 7.06 9.54 -6.65
CA ILE A 34 7.63 8.36 -5.96
C ILE A 34 9.10 8.71 -5.67
N ASN A 35 9.61 8.45 -4.47
CA ASN A 35 10.97 8.79 -3.96
C ASN A 35 11.16 10.12 -3.19
N GLU A 36 10.13 10.85 -2.77
CA GLU A 36 10.36 12.05 -1.94
C GLU A 36 10.84 11.70 -0.51
N TYR A 37 10.54 10.49 -0.01
CA TYR A 37 10.81 10.08 1.38
C TYR A 37 12.06 9.22 1.59
N ASN A 38 12.84 8.91 0.53
CA ASN A 38 14.12 8.18 0.61
C ASN A 38 14.08 6.96 1.56
N LEU A 39 13.25 5.97 1.26
CA LEU A 39 13.19 4.74 2.05
C LEU A 39 14.59 4.14 2.25
N ALA A 40 14.82 3.56 3.42
CA ALA A 40 16.12 2.98 3.74
C ALA A 40 16.50 1.89 2.73
N PRO A 41 17.77 1.78 2.30
CA PRO A 41 18.19 0.70 1.40
C PRO A 41 17.83 -0.69 1.96
N GLY A 42 17.37 -1.59 1.09
CA GLY A 42 16.83 -2.89 1.45
C GLY A 42 15.36 -2.87 1.90
N THR A 43 14.61 -1.80 1.61
CA THR A 43 13.19 -1.66 1.99
C THR A 43 12.28 -1.32 0.83
N THR A 44 11.00 -1.67 0.99
CA THR A 44 9.91 -1.44 0.04
C THR A 44 8.60 -1.21 0.82
N VAL A 45 7.57 -0.69 0.17
CA VAL A 45 6.23 -0.58 0.74
C VAL A 45 5.36 -1.72 0.25
N ILE A 46 4.58 -2.32 1.16
CA ILE A 46 3.54 -3.29 0.82
C ILE A 46 2.23 -2.94 1.54
N CYS A 47 1.10 -3.11 0.86
CA CYS A 47 -0.24 -3.02 1.44
C CYS A 47 -1.17 -4.11 0.87
N VAL A 48 -2.32 -4.30 1.52
CA VAL A 48 -3.42 -5.14 1.03
C VAL A 48 -4.74 -4.38 1.13
N GLU A 49 -5.45 -4.28 0.03
CA GLU A 49 -6.57 -3.36 -0.20
C GLU A 49 -7.86 -4.13 -0.55
N ALA A 50 -8.94 -3.81 0.16
CA ALA A 50 -10.30 -4.30 -0.12
C ALA A 50 -11.25 -3.12 -0.43
N PHE A 51 -10.76 -2.13 -1.19
CA PHE A 51 -11.46 -0.86 -1.45
C PHE A 51 -12.77 -1.04 -2.22
N VAL A 52 -12.80 -1.93 -3.22
CA VAL A 52 -14.02 -2.21 -4.00
C VAL A 52 -15.12 -2.83 -3.13
N LEU A 53 -14.78 -3.45 -2.00
CA LEU A 53 -15.72 -3.97 -1.01
C LEU A 53 -16.06 -2.95 0.08
N GLY A 54 -15.46 -1.75 0.06
CA GLY A 54 -15.67 -0.70 1.06
C GLY A 54 -15.04 -1.00 2.42
N TRP A 55 -14.05 -1.88 2.47
CA TRP A 55 -13.42 -2.32 3.73
C TRP A 55 -12.08 -1.65 4.04
N GLY A 56 -11.59 -0.79 3.14
CA GLY A 56 -10.31 -0.12 3.31
C GLY A 56 -9.14 -1.11 3.25
N TYR A 57 -8.13 -0.89 4.09
CA TYR A 57 -6.97 -1.75 4.17
C TYR A 57 -7.24 -3.02 4.98
N VAL A 58 -6.82 -4.15 4.45
CA VAL A 58 -6.63 -5.41 5.20
C VAL A 58 -5.27 -5.40 5.88
N LEU A 59 -4.26 -4.85 5.19
CA LEU A 59 -2.95 -4.50 5.71
C LEU A 59 -2.65 -3.07 5.27
N GLU A 60 -2.46 -2.17 6.24
CA GLU A 60 -2.09 -0.78 5.96
C GLU A 60 -0.73 -0.70 5.25
N PRO A 61 -0.50 0.34 4.42
CA PRO A 61 0.78 0.57 3.78
C PRO A 61 1.93 0.57 4.80
N THR A 62 2.81 -0.42 4.67
CA THR A 62 3.87 -0.67 5.63
C THR A 62 5.22 -0.70 4.93
N VAL A 63 6.20 0.04 5.45
CA VAL A 63 7.60 -0.07 5.04
C VAL A 63 8.17 -1.38 5.61
N VAL A 64 8.66 -2.25 4.75
CA VAL A 64 9.18 -3.57 5.12
C VAL A 64 10.56 -3.80 4.52
N ALA A 65 11.43 -4.43 5.31
CA ALA A 65 12.69 -4.96 4.79
C ALA A 65 12.43 -6.23 3.96
N TYR A 66 13.19 -6.42 2.89
CA TYR A 66 13.15 -7.63 2.05
C TYR A 66 14.52 -8.31 1.98
N ASN A 67 14.52 -9.62 1.73
CA ASN A 67 15.76 -10.37 1.55
C ASN A 67 16.25 -10.26 0.09
N PRO A 68 17.57 -10.18 -0.17
CA PRO A 68 18.07 -10.12 -1.55
C PRO A 68 17.57 -11.31 -2.40
N GLY A 69 16.87 -11.00 -3.50
CA GLY A 69 16.28 -12.01 -4.40
C GLY A 69 14.97 -12.63 -3.92
N GLU A 70 14.38 -12.13 -2.82
CA GLU A 70 13.05 -12.54 -2.34
C GLU A 70 11.98 -12.23 -3.40
N THR A 71 11.09 -13.19 -3.63
CA THR A 71 9.97 -13.00 -4.54
C THR A 71 8.83 -12.27 -3.83
N LEU A 72 7.94 -11.63 -4.59
CA LEU A 72 6.81 -10.90 -4.01
C LEU A 72 5.89 -11.84 -3.21
N ALA A 73 5.72 -13.09 -3.64
CA ALA A 73 4.98 -14.11 -2.90
C ALA A 73 5.62 -14.42 -1.54
N GLN A 74 6.95 -14.57 -1.49
CA GLN A 74 7.70 -14.80 -0.25
C GLN A 74 7.60 -13.61 0.71
N LEU A 75 7.81 -12.39 0.20
CA LEU A 75 7.65 -11.15 0.97
C LEU A 75 6.22 -11.06 1.53
N THR A 76 5.21 -11.25 0.68
CA THR A 76 3.81 -11.13 1.08
C THR A 76 3.43 -12.14 2.15
N ALA A 77 3.78 -13.42 1.96
CA ALA A 77 3.50 -14.46 2.96
C ALA A 77 4.15 -14.16 4.31
N ARG A 78 5.40 -13.66 4.31
CA ARG A 78 6.11 -13.28 5.54
C ARG A 78 5.47 -12.08 6.22
N VAL A 79 5.10 -11.04 5.47
CA VAL A 79 4.50 -9.82 6.02
C VAL A 79 3.09 -10.09 6.56
N LEU A 80 2.27 -10.87 5.85
CA LEU A 80 0.95 -11.28 6.34
C LEU A 80 1.07 -12.10 7.64
N ALA A 81 1.98 -13.06 7.70
CA ALA A 81 2.22 -13.85 8.91
C ALA A 81 2.68 -12.99 10.09
N ALA A 82 3.55 -11.99 9.85
CA ALA A 82 3.99 -11.05 10.88
C ALA A 82 2.84 -10.19 11.43
N ASN A 83 1.80 -9.96 10.62
CA ASN A 83 0.59 -9.22 10.99
C ASN A 83 -0.57 -10.13 11.42
N SER A 84 -0.31 -11.42 11.67
CA SER A 84 -1.34 -12.41 12.05
C SER A 84 -2.48 -12.56 11.03
N LEU A 85 -2.21 -12.29 9.76
CA LEU A 85 -3.13 -12.47 8.65
C LEU A 85 -2.82 -13.81 7.95
N ALA A 86 -3.87 -14.56 7.61
CA ALA A 86 -3.73 -15.79 6.84
C ALA A 86 -3.28 -15.47 5.41
N CYS A 87 -2.39 -16.29 4.86
CA CYS A 87 -2.01 -16.28 3.46
C CYS A 87 -2.26 -17.68 2.89
N VAL A 88 -3.23 -17.80 1.99
CA VAL A 88 -3.56 -19.05 1.31
C VAL A 88 -2.98 -19.00 -0.10
N MET A 89 -2.05 -19.90 -0.39
CA MET A 89 -1.41 -20.01 -1.70
C MET A 89 -2.00 -21.18 -2.49
N ASN A 90 -2.24 -20.97 -3.78
CA ASN A 90 -2.46 -22.09 -4.70
C ASN A 90 -1.10 -22.60 -5.20
N GLY A 91 -0.47 -23.48 -4.43
CA GLY A 91 0.87 -24.03 -4.72
C GLY A 91 1.94 -23.67 -3.68
N ALA A 92 3.19 -24.03 -3.94
CA ALA A 92 4.32 -23.70 -3.08
C ALA A 92 4.74 -22.23 -3.27
N VAL A 93 5.16 -21.54 -2.21
CA VAL A 93 5.44 -20.10 -2.23
C VAL A 93 6.56 -19.72 -3.22
N ASP A 94 7.46 -20.64 -3.51
CA ASP A 94 8.62 -20.50 -4.40
C ASP A 94 8.40 -21.07 -5.81
N ASP A 95 7.18 -21.48 -6.15
CA ASP A 95 6.81 -21.91 -7.50
C ASP A 95 6.29 -20.71 -8.32
N ASP A 96 6.86 -20.51 -9.50
CA ASP A 96 6.52 -19.42 -10.43
C ASP A 96 5.04 -19.45 -10.88
N ALA A 97 4.39 -20.62 -10.79
CA ALA A 97 2.97 -20.79 -11.10
C ALA A 97 2.04 -20.50 -9.90
N SER A 98 2.59 -20.34 -8.70
CA SER A 98 1.79 -20.09 -7.50
C SER A 98 1.26 -18.67 -7.46
N TYR A 99 0.05 -18.55 -6.93
CA TYR A 99 -0.60 -17.27 -6.68
C TYR A 99 -1.28 -17.27 -5.32
N ILE A 100 -1.56 -16.07 -4.81
CA ILE A 100 -2.33 -15.88 -3.59
C ILE A 100 -3.79 -16.19 -3.90
N GLN A 101 -4.27 -17.30 -3.36
CA GLN A 101 -5.66 -17.73 -3.46
C GLN A 101 -6.55 -16.95 -2.50
N GLY A 102 -6.04 -16.59 -1.32
CA GLY A 102 -6.83 -15.87 -0.33
C GLY A 102 -5.99 -15.23 0.76
N ILE A 103 -6.52 -14.15 1.33
CA ILE A 103 -5.91 -13.41 2.43
C ILE A 103 -6.93 -13.32 3.57
N GLY A 104 -6.48 -13.59 4.80
CA GLY A 104 -7.31 -13.39 5.98
C GLY A 104 -7.78 -11.93 6.05
N CYS A 105 -9.08 -11.70 6.20
CA CYS A 105 -9.66 -10.36 6.17
C CYS A 105 -10.40 -10.09 7.49
N PRO A 106 -9.88 -9.19 8.36
CA PRO A 106 -10.50 -8.89 9.65
C PRO A 106 -11.94 -8.40 9.53
N GLN A 107 -12.24 -7.60 8.51
CA GLN A 107 -13.58 -7.06 8.22
C GLN A 107 -14.56 -8.19 7.90
N LEU A 108 -14.17 -9.11 7.02
CA LEU A 108 -14.95 -10.31 6.71
C LEU A 108 -15.14 -11.19 7.95
N ALA A 109 -14.07 -11.47 8.70
CA ALA A 109 -14.13 -12.28 9.91
C ALA A 109 -15.03 -11.65 11.01
N ALA A 110 -15.16 -10.32 11.02
CA ALA A 110 -16.08 -9.58 11.87
C ALA A 110 -17.54 -9.57 11.37
N GLY A 111 -17.81 -10.16 10.20
CA GLY A 111 -19.14 -10.19 9.58
C GLY A 111 -19.55 -8.86 8.95
N ALA A 112 -18.61 -8.03 8.53
CA ALA A 112 -18.91 -6.81 7.79
C ALA A 112 -19.57 -7.14 6.45
N SER A 113 -20.63 -6.42 6.09
CA SER A 113 -21.20 -6.50 4.74
C SER A 113 -20.33 -5.70 3.77
N PRO A 114 -20.12 -6.16 2.53
CA PRO A 114 -19.45 -5.36 1.52
C PRO A 114 -20.32 -4.18 1.08
N SER A 115 -19.68 -3.07 0.74
CA SER A 115 -20.30 -1.86 0.18
C SER A 115 -19.68 -1.54 -1.18
N VAL A 116 -20.07 -2.31 -2.20
CA VAL A 116 -19.58 -2.13 -3.57
C VAL A 116 -20.21 -0.88 -4.20
N PRO A 117 -19.43 -0.02 -4.90
CA PRO A 117 -19.96 1.14 -5.58
C PRO A 117 -21.05 0.81 -6.61
N ALA A 118 -22.08 1.67 -6.70
CA ALA A 118 -23.24 1.43 -7.56
C ALA A 118 -22.91 1.34 -9.06
N TYR A 119 -21.92 2.10 -9.54
CA TYR A 119 -21.46 2.01 -10.93
C TYR A 119 -20.95 0.61 -11.24
N LEU A 120 -20.21 0.02 -10.30
CA LEU A 120 -19.62 -1.31 -10.46
C LEU A 120 -20.67 -2.42 -10.29
N MET A 121 -21.61 -2.26 -9.37
CA MET A 121 -22.70 -3.23 -9.20
C MET A 121 -23.55 -3.35 -10.47
N THR A 122 -23.75 -2.22 -11.18
CA THR A 122 -24.47 -2.22 -12.46
C THR A 122 -23.79 -3.12 -13.50
N GLU A 123 -22.46 -3.06 -13.60
CA GLU A 123 -21.69 -3.89 -14.54
C GLU A 123 -21.68 -5.37 -14.12
N LEU A 124 -21.54 -5.63 -12.82
CA LEU A 124 -21.58 -6.99 -12.25
C LEU A 124 -22.90 -7.72 -12.52
N GLU A 125 -24.02 -7.01 -12.39
CA GLU A 125 -25.36 -7.55 -12.64
C GLU A 125 -25.64 -7.77 -14.13
N ALA A 126 -25.11 -6.90 -15.01
CA ALA A 126 -25.32 -6.96 -16.46
C ALA A 126 -24.43 -7.99 -17.17
N TYR A 127 -23.24 -8.28 -16.62
CA TYR A 127 -22.23 -9.09 -17.29
C TYR A 127 -22.65 -10.52 -17.63
N PRO A 128 -23.37 -11.29 -16.77
CA PRO A 128 -23.79 -12.64 -17.12
C PRO A 128 -24.58 -12.72 -18.43
N ASP A 129 -25.51 -11.78 -18.63
CA ASP A 129 -26.34 -11.71 -19.84
C ASP A 129 -25.51 -11.25 -21.06
N TRP A 130 -24.65 -10.24 -20.86
CA TRP A 130 -23.73 -9.79 -21.91
C TRP A 130 -22.80 -10.93 -22.39
N ALA A 131 -22.26 -11.70 -21.45
CA ALA A 131 -21.36 -12.80 -21.76
C ALA A 131 -22.10 -13.98 -22.42
N GLU A 132 -23.35 -14.26 -22.05
CA GLU A 132 -24.17 -15.25 -22.76
C GLU A 132 -24.37 -14.83 -24.23
N GLU A 133 -24.69 -13.56 -24.47
CA GLU A 133 -24.92 -13.02 -25.82
C GLU A 133 -23.63 -12.98 -26.67
N ASN A 134 -22.51 -12.55 -26.09
CA ASN A 134 -21.28 -12.26 -26.83
C ASN A 134 -20.26 -13.41 -26.83
N LEU A 135 -20.24 -14.24 -25.78
CA LEU A 135 -19.26 -15.32 -25.59
C LEU A 135 -19.91 -16.71 -25.63
N GLY A 136 -21.24 -16.80 -25.66
CA GLY A 136 -21.97 -18.07 -25.75
C GLY A 136 -21.93 -18.91 -24.47
N TYR A 137 -21.60 -18.30 -23.33
CA TYR A 137 -21.69 -18.92 -22.01
C TYR A 137 -22.12 -17.89 -20.97
N GLN A 138 -22.88 -18.33 -19.98
CA GLN A 138 -23.29 -17.48 -18.86
C GLN A 138 -22.31 -17.71 -17.68
N PRO A 139 -21.32 -16.82 -17.46
CA PRO A 139 -20.52 -16.85 -16.25
C PRO A 139 -21.41 -16.61 -15.03
N GLY A 140 -20.88 -16.97 -13.87
CA GLY A 140 -21.41 -16.43 -12.63
C GLY A 140 -21.10 -14.93 -12.51
N GLY A 141 -21.87 -14.23 -11.68
CA GLY A 141 -21.73 -12.78 -11.47
C GLY A 141 -21.58 -12.48 -9.98
N TRP A 142 -22.09 -11.33 -9.56
CA TRP A 142 -22.25 -11.05 -8.13
C TRP A 142 -23.17 -12.08 -7.48
N ASN A 143 -22.64 -12.85 -6.54
CA ASN A 143 -23.41 -13.81 -5.75
C ASN A 143 -23.62 -13.32 -4.31
N GLY A 144 -22.83 -12.32 -3.86
CA GLY A 144 -22.97 -11.70 -2.55
C GLY A 144 -22.72 -12.67 -1.38
N THR A 145 -22.17 -13.85 -1.66
CA THR A 145 -21.98 -14.91 -0.66
C THR A 145 -20.53 -15.07 -0.31
N GLU A 146 -20.33 -15.50 0.94
CA GLU A 146 -19.03 -15.92 1.45
C GLU A 146 -19.07 -17.28 2.15
N ASN A 147 -17.91 -17.92 2.32
CA ASN A 147 -17.82 -19.31 2.76
C ASN A 147 -17.81 -19.53 4.30
N GLY A 148 -17.62 -18.46 5.08
CA GLY A 148 -17.66 -18.40 6.53
C GLY A 148 -16.31 -18.60 7.25
N ASP A 149 -15.19 -18.67 6.54
CA ASP A 149 -13.86 -18.95 7.12
C ASP A 149 -13.04 -17.70 7.50
N GLY A 150 -13.55 -16.50 7.18
CA GLY A 150 -12.86 -15.23 7.43
C GLY A 150 -11.67 -14.96 6.49
N ILE A 151 -11.53 -15.74 5.41
CA ILE A 151 -10.51 -15.58 4.37
C ILE A 151 -11.18 -15.04 3.12
N LEU A 152 -10.79 -13.85 2.70
CA LEU A 152 -11.21 -13.29 1.43
C LEU A 152 -10.42 -14.00 0.32
N SER A 153 -11.01 -15.05 -0.24
CA SER A 153 -10.44 -15.92 -1.26
C SER A 153 -10.91 -15.54 -2.67
N GLU A 154 -10.30 -16.12 -3.69
CA GLU A 154 -10.86 -16.10 -5.05
C GLU A 154 -12.32 -16.57 -5.03
N PHE A 155 -13.13 -15.96 -5.89
CA PHE A 155 -14.56 -16.22 -6.06
C PHE A 155 -15.48 -15.83 -4.89
N GLU A 156 -14.95 -15.19 -3.85
CA GLU A 156 -15.77 -14.61 -2.76
C GLU A 156 -16.54 -13.37 -3.27
N TYR A 157 -17.84 -13.32 -2.96
CA TYR A 157 -18.84 -12.34 -3.42
C TYR A 157 -19.14 -12.26 -4.93
N SER A 158 -18.16 -12.53 -5.78
CA SER A 158 -18.28 -12.52 -7.24
C SER A 158 -17.53 -13.71 -7.82
N ASP A 159 -18.12 -14.39 -8.80
CA ASP A 159 -17.42 -15.48 -9.54
C ASP A 159 -16.22 -14.98 -10.37
N LEU A 160 -15.98 -13.67 -10.40
CA LEU A 160 -14.80 -13.01 -10.99
C LEU A 160 -13.82 -12.49 -9.92
N GLY A 161 -14.12 -12.72 -8.64
CA GLY A 161 -13.40 -12.17 -7.51
C GLY A 161 -12.02 -12.80 -7.32
N GLY A 162 -11.03 -11.99 -6.93
CA GLY A 162 -9.68 -12.49 -6.66
C GLY A 162 -8.67 -11.39 -6.31
N TRP A 163 -7.45 -11.81 -6.02
CA TRP A 163 -6.35 -10.91 -5.66
C TRP A 163 -5.48 -10.56 -6.87
N MET A 164 -5.35 -9.26 -7.12
CA MET A 164 -4.45 -8.67 -8.11
C MET A 164 -3.31 -7.95 -7.40
N TYR A 165 -2.20 -7.72 -8.09
CA TYR A 165 -1.14 -6.86 -7.57
C TYR A 165 -0.57 -5.92 -8.62
N VAL A 166 0.01 -4.83 -8.17
CA VAL A 166 0.80 -3.89 -8.99
C VAL A 166 2.11 -3.55 -8.29
N GLU A 167 3.11 -3.20 -9.09
CA GLU A 167 4.33 -2.50 -8.68
C GLU A 167 4.24 -1.06 -9.21
N ASN A 168 4.22 -0.06 -8.33
CA ASN A 168 4.14 1.36 -8.70
C ASN A 168 3.00 1.65 -9.71
N ASP A 169 1.80 1.14 -9.41
CA ASP A 169 0.59 1.21 -10.25
C ASP A 169 0.67 0.48 -11.60
N VAL A 170 1.75 -0.29 -11.84
CA VAL A 170 1.94 -1.10 -13.05
C VAL A 170 1.76 -2.57 -12.74
N SER A 171 0.90 -3.25 -13.51
CA SER A 171 0.78 -4.71 -13.46
C SER A 171 2.01 -5.37 -14.09
N LEU A 172 2.60 -6.34 -13.38
CA LEU A 172 3.72 -7.11 -13.90
C LEU A 172 3.21 -8.30 -14.75
N PRO A 173 3.90 -8.67 -15.83
CA PRO A 173 3.48 -9.76 -16.72
C PRO A 173 3.81 -11.16 -16.15
N VAL A 174 3.94 -11.29 -14.83
CA VAL A 174 4.34 -12.51 -14.11
C VAL A 174 3.52 -12.68 -12.84
N GLY A 175 3.40 -13.91 -12.33
CA GLY A 175 2.83 -14.15 -11.01
C GLY A 175 3.75 -13.64 -9.88
N ALA A 176 3.20 -13.44 -8.69
CA ALA A 176 3.97 -12.98 -7.53
C ALA A 176 5.08 -13.96 -7.12
N GLY A 177 4.97 -15.25 -7.49
CA GLY A 177 6.04 -16.25 -7.32
C GLY A 177 7.30 -15.94 -8.13
N ALA A 178 7.16 -15.27 -9.28
CA ALA A 178 8.27 -14.93 -10.18
C ALA A 178 8.67 -13.44 -10.15
N ALA A 179 7.86 -12.58 -9.54
CA ALA A 179 8.19 -11.16 -9.35
C ALA A 179 9.27 -11.00 -8.27
N THR A 180 10.41 -10.39 -8.60
CA THR A 180 11.49 -10.12 -7.64
C THR A 180 11.28 -8.77 -6.97
N VAL A 181 11.39 -8.74 -5.64
CA VAL A 181 11.27 -7.50 -4.86
C VAL A 181 12.53 -6.66 -5.01
N THR A 182 12.35 -5.36 -5.22
CA THR A 182 13.45 -4.39 -5.32
C THR A 182 13.21 -3.16 -4.44
N ASP A 183 14.30 -2.44 -4.14
CA ASP A 183 14.28 -1.19 -3.38
C ASP A 183 13.32 -0.16 -3.97
N ASN A 184 12.73 0.64 -3.07
CA ASN A 184 11.93 1.82 -3.40
C ASN A 184 10.75 1.53 -4.35
N LYS A 185 10.13 0.37 -4.15
CA LYS A 185 8.89 0.00 -4.81
C LYS A 185 7.71 0.04 -3.86
N VAL A 186 6.52 0.20 -4.43
CA VAL A 186 5.24 0.09 -3.75
C VAL A 186 4.49 -1.09 -4.37
N TYR A 187 4.32 -2.15 -3.59
CA TYR A 187 3.55 -3.32 -3.97
C TYR A 187 2.16 -3.26 -3.34
N ARG A 188 1.13 -3.17 -4.17
CA ARG A 188 -0.26 -3.08 -3.72
C ARG A 188 -1.00 -4.34 -4.11
N TRP A 189 -1.47 -5.10 -3.13
CA TRP A 189 -2.43 -6.19 -3.36
C TRP A 189 -3.85 -5.64 -3.30
N MET A 190 -4.66 -5.93 -4.31
CA MET A 190 -6.00 -5.36 -4.45
C MET A 190 -7.00 -6.46 -4.77
N TYR A 191 -8.10 -6.51 -4.03
CA TYR A 191 -9.19 -7.43 -4.36
C TYR A 191 -10.01 -6.85 -5.52
N THR A 192 -10.15 -7.60 -6.61
CA THR A 192 -11.07 -7.30 -7.71
C THR A 192 -12.35 -8.10 -7.51
N VAL A 193 -13.48 -7.54 -7.93
CA VAL A 193 -14.77 -8.25 -8.03
C VAL A 193 -15.24 -8.35 -9.48
N TYR A 194 -14.65 -7.59 -10.42
CA TYR A 194 -15.11 -7.52 -11.81
C TYR A 194 -13.99 -7.26 -12.82
N GLY A 195 -14.10 -7.91 -13.98
CA GLY A 195 -13.22 -7.64 -15.12
C GLY A 195 -11.74 -7.98 -14.91
N TYR A 196 -11.42 -8.81 -13.91
CA TYR A 196 -10.05 -9.21 -13.56
C TYR A 196 -9.10 -8.01 -13.38
N GLY A 197 -9.57 -7.00 -12.65
CA GLY A 197 -8.83 -5.76 -12.39
C GLY A 197 -9.33 -4.54 -13.15
N MET A 198 -10.24 -4.68 -14.12
CA MET A 198 -10.84 -3.51 -14.79
C MET A 198 -11.52 -2.57 -13.80
N ASP A 199 -12.14 -3.10 -12.75
CA ASP A 199 -12.75 -2.35 -11.65
C ASP A 199 -11.74 -1.54 -10.83
N LEU A 200 -10.51 -2.03 -10.73
CA LEU A 200 -9.37 -1.37 -10.12
C LEU A 200 -8.71 -0.34 -11.06
N GLY A 201 -9.22 -0.17 -12.28
CA GLY A 201 -8.61 0.67 -13.31
C GLY A 201 -7.41 0.01 -14.00
N ILE A 202 -7.26 -1.31 -13.86
CA ILE A 202 -6.13 -2.09 -14.37
C ILE A 202 -6.57 -2.89 -15.60
N GLY A 203 -5.94 -2.59 -16.73
CA GLY A 203 -6.21 -3.29 -17.98
C GLY A 203 -7.63 -3.07 -18.53
N ASP A 204 -7.95 -3.77 -19.60
CA ASP A 204 -9.21 -3.69 -20.33
C ASP A 204 -10.01 -5.01 -20.29
N GLY A 205 -9.63 -5.91 -19.38
CA GLY A 205 -10.24 -7.23 -19.26
C GLY A 205 -10.04 -8.11 -20.50
N TRP A 206 -9.01 -7.84 -21.30
CA TRP A 206 -8.62 -8.63 -22.48
C TRP A 206 -9.72 -8.73 -23.54
N GLY A 207 -10.61 -7.73 -23.59
CA GLY A 207 -11.78 -7.74 -24.47
C GLY A 207 -12.85 -8.77 -24.11
N MET A 208 -12.76 -9.38 -22.92
CA MET A 208 -13.73 -10.34 -22.41
C MET A 208 -14.89 -9.69 -21.64
N PHE A 209 -14.87 -8.37 -21.51
CA PHE A 209 -15.84 -7.60 -20.74
C PHE A 209 -16.26 -6.35 -21.54
N PRO A 210 -17.49 -5.86 -21.35
CA PRO A 210 -17.89 -4.57 -21.90
C PRO A 210 -17.06 -3.44 -21.25
N ALA A 211 -16.68 -2.45 -22.06
CA ALA A 211 -16.10 -1.22 -21.53
C ALA A 211 -17.16 -0.44 -20.74
N PHE A 212 -16.75 0.19 -19.64
CA PHE A 212 -17.60 1.00 -18.79
C PHE A 212 -16.84 2.22 -18.27
N ASP A 213 -17.59 3.22 -17.79
CA ASP A 213 -17.01 4.43 -17.20
C ASP A 213 -16.51 4.12 -15.79
N ASN A 214 -15.22 3.78 -15.67
CA ASN A 214 -14.59 3.48 -14.39
C ASN A 214 -13.87 4.70 -13.81
N PRO A 215 -14.33 5.26 -12.66
CA PRO A 215 -13.65 6.35 -11.96
C PRO A 215 -12.20 6.05 -11.56
N ALA A 216 -11.84 4.77 -11.36
CA ALA A 216 -10.47 4.38 -11.01
C ALA A 216 -9.51 4.36 -12.21
N TYR A 217 -10.02 4.41 -13.45
CA TYR A 217 -9.18 4.36 -14.64
C TYR A 217 -8.30 5.62 -14.76
N GLY A 218 -6.99 5.40 -14.87
CA GLY A 218 -6.01 6.49 -14.97
C GLY A 218 -5.70 7.20 -13.64
N VAL A 219 -6.14 6.65 -12.51
CA VAL A 219 -5.81 7.16 -11.17
C VAL A 219 -4.67 6.35 -10.57
N THR A 220 -3.52 6.99 -10.36
CA THR A 220 -2.35 6.42 -9.67
C THR A 220 -2.49 6.62 -8.16
N ARG A 221 -1.99 5.67 -7.37
CA ARG A 221 -2.07 5.71 -5.89
C ARG A 221 -0.77 5.31 -5.22
N SER A 222 0.24 4.86 -5.96
CA SER A 222 1.47 4.32 -5.35
C SER A 222 2.28 5.41 -4.65
N SER A 223 2.36 6.63 -5.20
CA SER A 223 3.03 7.76 -4.53
C SER A 223 2.36 8.10 -3.20
N GLU A 224 1.03 8.18 -3.19
CA GLU A 224 0.24 8.44 -1.98
C GLU A 224 0.33 7.26 -0.98
N THR A 225 0.40 6.02 -1.48
CA THR A 225 0.63 4.84 -0.63
C THR A 225 2.01 4.88 0.03
N GLU A 226 3.05 5.33 -0.71
CA GLU A 226 4.39 5.57 -0.16
C GLU A 226 4.38 6.68 0.91
N LEU A 227 3.68 7.80 0.65
CA LEU A 227 3.49 8.89 1.62
C LEU A 227 2.84 8.37 2.92
N TYR A 228 1.75 7.61 2.80
CA TYR A 228 1.07 7.00 3.95
C TYR A 228 2.05 6.15 4.78
N ALA A 229 2.76 5.24 4.13
CA ALA A 229 3.71 4.35 4.79
C ALA A 229 4.87 5.13 5.44
N SER A 230 5.38 6.15 4.75
CA SER A 230 6.50 6.97 5.22
C SER A 230 6.11 7.75 6.48
N VAL A 231 4.96 8.42 6.48
CA VAL A 231 4.43 9.16 7.63
C VAL A 231 4.25 8.26 8.85
N LEU A 232 3.73 7.04 8.68
CA LEU A 232 3.56 6.11 9.80
C LEU A 232 4.87 5.48 10.27
N SER A 233 5.84 5.30 9.38
CA SER A 233 7.13 4.70 9.72
C SER A 233 8.09 5.66 10.43
N ASP A 234 7.90 6.97 10.27
CA ASP A 234 8.68 8.01 10.94
C ASP A 234 8.03 8.37 12.29
N PRO A 235 8.70 8.10 13.44
CA PRO A 235 8.12 8.38 14.76
C PRO A 235 7.79 9.85 15.02
N ALA A 236 8.51 10.79 14.39
CA ALA A 236 8.26 12.21 14.54
C ALA A 236 7.06 12.66 13.72
N LEU A 237 6.88 12.16 12.49
CA LEU A 237 5.70 12.43 11.67
C LEU A 237 4.46 11.73 12.23
N SER A 238 4.57 10.46 12.63
CA SER A 238 3.48 9.70 13.21
C SER A 238 2.96 10.33 14.52
N ALA A 239 3.85 10.95 15.30
CA ALA A 239 3.46 11.68 16.50
C ALA A 239 2.60 12.93 16.19
N GLN A 240 2.81 13.60 15.05
CA GLN A 240 2.03 14.79 14.68
C GLN A 240 0.59 14.46 14.28
N ILE A 241 0.35 13.27 13.74
CA ILE A 241 -1.00 12.82 13.37
C ILE A 241 -1.74 12.13 14.54
N SER A 242 -1.10 12.03 15.71
CA SER A 242 -1.67 11.42 16.90
C SER A 242 -2.70 12.35 17.56
N GLU A 243 -3.97 11.94 17.53
CA GLU A 243 -5.18 12.56 18.10
C GLU A 243 -5.32 14.10 18.06
N GLY A 244 -6.14 14.57 17.11
CA GLY A 244 -6.60 15.96 17.03
C GLY A 244 -5.64 16.91 16.29
N GLY A 245 -6.11 18.12 15.99
CA GLY A 245 -5.30 19.12 15.28
C GLY A 245 -5.30 18.98 13.74
N ALA A 246 -4.53 19.84 13.09
CA ALA A 246 -4.53 19.98 11.63
C ALA A 246 -3.91 18.77 10.91
N ALA A 247 -2.78 18.25 11.40
CA ALA A 247 -2.11 17.09 10.81
C ALA A 247 -2.98 15.82 10.91
N HIS A 248 -3.62 15.56 12.06
CA HIS A 248 -4.56 14.46 12.21
C HIS A 248 -5.76 14.57 11.25
N ALA A 249 -6.35 15.77 11.13
CA ALA A 249 -7.46 16.02 10.22
C ALA A 249 -7.05 15.86 8.75
N ALA A 250 -5.87 16.35 8.38
CA ALA A 250 -5.32 16.20 7.04
C ALA A 250 -5.01 14.73 6.71
N PHE A 251 -4.43 13.98 7.64
CA PHE A 251 -4.17 12.54 7.49
C PHE A 251 -5.47 11.75 7.31
N THR A 252 -6.50 12.04 8.11
CA THR A 252 -7.83 11.40 7.97
C THR A 252 -8.46 11.70 6.62
N ALA A 253 -8.37 12.95 6.14
CA ALA A 253 -8.89 13.33 4.83
C ALA A 253 -8.11 12.66 3.69
N PHE A 254 -6.79 12.57 3.83
CA PHE A 254 -5.90 11.87 2.91
C PHE A 254 -6.21 10.37 2.83
N GLU A 255 -6.33 9.69 3.97
CA GLU A 255 -6.71 8.27 4.02
C GLU A 255 -8.10 8.02 3.41
N SER A 256 -9.07 8.89 3.71
CA SER A 256 -10.41 8.80 3.12
C SER A 256 -10.37 8.95 1.59
N ALA A 257 -9.55 9.87 1.08
CA ALA A 257 -9.39 10.03 -0.37
C ALA A 257 -8.69 8.80 -0.98
N LEU A 258 -7.64 8.29 -0.33
CA LEU A 258 -6.82 7.19 -0.82
C LEU A 258 -7.60 5.86 -0.89
N THR A 259 -8.43 5.59 0.12
CA THR A 259 -9.25 4.37 0.23
C THR A 259 -10.54 4.42 -0.57
N ASP A 260 -10.99 5.61 -0.99
CA ASP A 260 -12.11 5.75 -1.92
C ASP A 260 -11.65 5.44 -3.35
N ILE A 261 -12.11 4.29 -3.86
CA ILE A 261 -11.79 3.83 -5.21
C ILE A 261 -12.29 4.79 -6.30
N THR A 262 -13.26 5.65 -5.97
CA THR A 262 -13.84 6.65 -6.88
C THR A 262 -13.12 8.01 -6.87
N SER A 263 -12.15 8.20 -5.98
CA SER A 263 -11.35 9.42 -5.92
C SER A 263 -10.62 9.69 -7.23
N SER A 264 -10.77 10.91 -7.75
CA SER A 264 -9.97 11.37 -8.89
C SER A 264 -8.53 11.70 -8.47
N GLN A 265 -7.61 11.69 -9.44
CA GLN A 265 -6.21 12.07 -9.20
C GLN A 265 -6.08 13.45 -8.53
N ALA A 266 -6.90 14.42 -8.93
CA ALA A 266 -6.85 15.77 -8.35
C ALA A 266 -7.24 15.80 -6.86
N VAL A 267 -8.17 14.95 -6.44
CA VAL A 267 -8.59 14.83 -5.03
C VAL A 267 -7.48 14.19 -4.20
N LEU A 268 -6.86 13.12 -4.72
CA LEU A 268 -5.72 12.46 -4.08
C LEU A 268 -4.54 13.41 -3.90
N THR A 269 -4.12 14.08 -4.98
CA THR A 269 -3.00 15.02 -4.94
C THR A 269 -3.26 16.17 -3.99
N ALA A 270 -4.47 16.76 -4.01
CA ALA A 270 -4.80 17.85 -3.09
C ALA A 270 -4.81 17.40 -1.61
N ALA A 271 -5.25 16.18 -1.33
CA ALA A 271 -5.23 15.64 0.02
C ALA A 271 -3.81 15.31 0.49
N ALA A 272 -2.96 14.80 -0.40
CA ALA A 272 -1.54 14.57 -0.13
C ALA A 272 -0.79 15.89 0.15
N GLU A 273 -0.99 16.91 -0.69
CA GLU A 273 -0.45 18.27 -0.46
C GLU A 273 -0.91 18.84 0.88
N ALA A 274 -2.20 18.72 1.20
CA ALA A 274 -2.73 19.20 2.48
C ALA A 274 -2.14 18.45 3.69
N LEU A 275 -1.87 17.14 3.56
CA LEU A 275 -1.17 16.38 4.59
C LEU A 275 0.27 16.88 4.74
N THR A 276 1.01 17.00 3.65
CA THR A 276 2.41 17.50 3.68
C THR A 276 2.50 18.92 4.25
N ASP A 277 1.56 19.81 3.92
CA ASP A 277 1.49 21.17 4.48
C ASP A 277 1.15 21.18 5.97
N ALA A 278 0.30 20.25 6.41
CA ALA A 278 -0.13 20.15 7.81
C ALA A 278 0.93 19.47 8.70
N LEU A 279 1.75 18.59 8.11
CA LEU A 279 2.94 18.05 8.75
C LEU A 279 3.96 19.18 8.84
N VAL A 280 4.25 19.61 10.07
CA VAL A 280 5.31 20.57 10.28
C VAL A 280 6.61 19.81 10.00
N PRO A 281 7.42 20.20 9.00
CA PRO A 281 8.76 19.66 8.89
C PRO A 281 9.43 19.96 10.22
N VAL A 282 10.00 18.94 10.88
CA VAL A 282 10.78 19.17 12.08
C VAL A 282 11.89 20.13 11.68
N SER A 283 11.72 21.41 11.99
CA SER A 283 12.77 22.40 11.92
C SER A 283 13.74 21.98 12.99
N VAL A 284 14.70 21.13 12.63
CA VAL A 284 15.81 20.77 13.49
C VAL A 284 16.55 22.06 13.78
N ILE A 285 16.35 22.62 14.97
CA ILE A 285 17.12 23.76 15.45
C ILE A 285 18.45 23.18 15.90
N PRO A 286 19.60 23.53 15.28
CA PRO A 286 20.89 23.02 15.71
C PRO A 286 21.12 23.33 17.19
N GLY A 287 21.26 22.28 17.99
CA GLY A 287 21.42 22.35 19.43
C GLY A 287 20.16 22.12 20.26
N ASP A 288 18.97 21.98 19.67
CA ASP A 288 17.71 21.64 20.35
C ASP A 288 17.49 20.12 20.33
N ALA A 289 18.14 19.43 21.28
CA ALA A 289 18.21 17.98 21.30
C ALA A 289 17.00 17.32 21.95
N ASP A 290 16.20 18.06 22.73
CA ASP A 290 14.91 17.59 23.25
C ASP A 290 13.69 18.01 22.42
N GLY A 291 13.86 18.93 21.46
CA GLY A 291 12.85 19.32 20.49
C GLY A 291 11.78 20.24 21.05
N ASP A 292 12.06 20.97 22.14
CA ASP A 292 11.12 21.90 22.76
C ASP A 292 11.01 23.26 22.03
N GLY A 293 11.83 23.45 21.00
CA GLY A 293 11.89 24.66 20.18
C GLY A 293 12.86 25.72 20.68
N VAL A 294 13.60 25.46 21.77
CA VAL A 294 14.55 26.39 22.38
C VAL A 294 15.85 25.67 22.75
N VAL A 295 17.00 26.20 22.33
CA VAL A 295 18.29 25.63 22.71
C VAL A 295 18.63 26.00 24.16
N THR A 296 18.67 25.03 25.06
CA THR A 296 18.97 25.19 26.48
C THR A 296 20.21 24.41 26.95
N ALA A 297 20.58 24.57 28.23
CA ALA A 297 21.63 23.76 28.84
C ALA A 297 21.22 22.29 29.02
N SER A 298 19.92 21.98 28.99
CA SER A 298 19.41 20.60 29.04
C SER A 298 19.76 19.86 27.75
N ASP A 299 19.66 20.53 26.61
CA ASP A 299 20.05 19.99 25.30
C ASP A 299 21.53 19.70 25.22
N ALA A 300 22.36 20.66 25.64
CA ALA A 300 23.80 20.48 25.71
C ALA A 300 24.17 19.25 26.57
N LEU A 301 23.42 18.98 27.65
CA LEU A 301 23.62 17.80 28.48
C LEU A 301 23.19 16.50 27.79
N LEU A 302 22.09 16.51 27.02
CA LEU A 302 21.65 15.38 26.22
C LEU A 302 22.68 15.02 25.14
N ILE A 303 23.18 16.03 24.41
CA ILE A 303 24.24 15.88 23.41
C ILE A 303 25.52 15.35 24.05
N ALA A 304 25.92 15.89 25.21
CA ALA A 304 27.11 15.40 25.93
C ALA A 304 26.95 13.94 26.37
N ARG A 305 25.77 13.56 26.87
CA ARG A 305 25.46 12.16 27.23
C ARG A 305 25.52 11.24 26.03
N HIS A 306 25.07 11.70 24.86
CA HIS A 306 25.20 10.96 23.61
C HIS A 306 26.65 10.74 23.21
N ALA A 307 27.44 11.82 23.13
CA ALA A 307 28.85 11.78 22.78
C ALA A 307 29.68 10.89 23.74
N MET A 308 29.26 10.80 25.00
CA MET A 308 29.86 9.94 26.03
C MET A 308 29.30 8.51 26.07
N GLN A 309 28.41 8.14 25.14
CA GLN A 309 27.74 6.82 25.08
C GLN A 309 26.95 6.46 26.36
N LEU A 310 26.49 7.47 27.08
CA LEU A 310 25.62 7.30 28.25
C LEU A 310 24.14 7.25 27.86
N GLN A 311 23.82 7.69 26.64
CA GLN A 311 22.49 7.69 26.02
C GLN A 311 22.66 7.61 24.49
N ILE A 312 21.69 7.08 23.76
CA ILE A 312 21.68 7.10 22.30
C ILE A 312 20.56 8.05 21.85
N LEU A 313 20.91 9.04 21.04
CA LEU A 313 19.97 9.93 20.36
C LEU A 313 19.76 9.35 18.95
N THR A 314 18.56 9.52 18.42
CA THR A 314 18.15 8.99 17.11
C THR A 314 17.22 9.99 16.42
N GLY A 315 17.08 9.89 15.10
CA GLY A 315 16.18 10.75 14.33
C GLY A 315 16.54 12.24 14.46
N SER A 316 15.52 13.10 14.55
CA SER A 316 15.68 14.55 14.65
C SER A 316 16.54 15.01 15.82
N ALA A 317 16.53 14.30 16.95
CA ALA A 317 17.38 14.61 18.10
C ALA A 317 18.87 14.35 17.80
N LEU A 318 19.19 13.35 16.96
CA LEU A 318 20.56 13.10 16.51
C LEU A 318 21.02 14.15 15.50
N GLU A 319 20.12 14.57 14.61
CA GLU A 319 20.37 15.63 13.64
C GLU A 319 20.57 16.99 14.33
N ALA A 320 19.74 17.32 15.33
CA ALA A 320 19.89 18.51 16.16
C ALA A 320 21.19 18.51 16.96
N ALA A 321 21.69 17.33 17.30
CA ALA A 321 22.90 17.15 18.09
C ALA A 321 24.19 17.35 17.27
N ASP A 322 24.16 17.36 15.93
CA ASP A 322 25.30 17.72 15.07
C ASP A 322 25.29 19.24 14.81
N VAL A 323 25.67 20.00 15.83
CA VAL A 323 25.50 21.46 15.86
C VAL A 323 26.44 22.16 14.88
N ASP A 324 27.60 21.58 14.57
CA ASP A 324 28.54 22.11 13.58
C ASP A 324 28.36 21.54 12.15
N GLY A 325 27.48 20.54 11.97
CA GLY A 325 27.13 19.96 10.68
C GLY A 325 28.25 19.11 10.06
N ASN A 326 29.14 18.54 10.88
CA ASN A 326 30.27 17.75 10.40
C ASN A 326 29.92 16.26 10.16
N GLY A 327 28.69 15.85 10.48
CA GLY A 327 28.18 14.48 10.36
C GLY A 327 28.50 13.58 11.56
N THR A 328 29.06 14.12 12.65
CA THR A 328 29.46 13.37 13.85
C THR A 328 29.11 14.13 15.12
N VAL A 329 28.26 13.56 15.97
CA VAL A 329 27.92 14.15 17.28
C VAL A 329 29.02 13.91 18.30
N ALA A 330 29.70 14.98 18.71
CA ALA A 330 30.80 14.97 19.67
C ALA A 330 30.58 15.95 20.83
N LEU A 331 31.49 15.95 21.81
CA LEU A 331 31.46 16.92 22.92
C LEU A 331 31.62 18.38 22.44
N THR A 332 32.13 18.59 21.23
CA THR A 332 32.19 19.90 20.58
C THR A 332 30.81 20.45 20.28
N ASP A 333 29.88 19.60 19.86
CA ASP A 333 28.49 19.98 19.59
C ASP A 333 27.75 20.35 20.87
N ALA A 334 27.96 19.58 21.94
CA ALA A 334 27.44 19.92 23.26
C ALA A 334 27.92 21.30 23.75
N LEU A 335 29.18 21.65 23.49
CA LEU A 335 29.73 22.97 23.81
C LEU A 335 29.13 24.06 22.94
N LEU A 336 28.85 23.80 21.67
CA LEU A 336 28.19 24.73 20.76
C LEU A 336 26.73 24.98 21.18
N ALA A 337 25.97 23.93 21.48
CA ALA A 337 24.62 24.04 22.03
C ALA A 337 24.60 24.84 23.34
N LEU A 338 25.52 24.56 24.26
CA LEU A 338 25.63 25.33 25.51
C LEU A 338 25.97 26.80 25.26
N ARG A 339 26.81 27.07 24.26
CA ARG A 339 27.15 28.44 23.86
C ARG A 339 25.95 29.16 23.25
N ILE A 340 25.13 28.48 22.46
CA ILE A 340 23.87 29.03 21.93
C ILE A 340 22.93 29.35 23.10
N ALA A 341 22.73 28.40 24.02
CA ALA A 341 21.84 28.54 25.17
C ALA A 341 22.18 29.70 26.12
N ILE A 342 23.46 30.09 26.20
CA ILE A 342 23.93 31.17 27.10
C ILE A 342 23.97 32.54 26.39
N ASN A 343 24.00 32.57 25.05
CA ASN A 343 24.10 33.81 24.26
C ASN A 343 22.79 34.23 23.57
N GLY A 344 21.76 33.38 23.58
CA GLY A 344 20.38 33.73 23.22
C GLY A 344 19.67 34.47 24.35
#